data_AF-A0A849GN56-F1
#
_entry.id   AF-A0A849GN56-F1
#
_cell.length_a   1.000
_cell.length_b   1.000
_cell.length_c   1.000
_cell.angle_alpha   90.00
_cell.angle_beta   90.00
_cell.angle_gamma   90.00
#
_symmetry.space_group_name_H-M   'P 1'
#
loop_
_entity.id
_entity.type
_entity.pdbx_description
1 polymer ?
#
loop_
_entity_poly.entity_id
_entity_poly.type
_entity_poly.pdbx_seq_one_letter_code
_entity_poly.pdbx_strand_id
1 'polypeptide(L)'
;PPPLALFTAALTGCLMTQIRAFAKRLKIGLRDVEVRARLHWEGEQEGNEPYVTNPVGFSLDVTLDTDAGADDQRRLIDAAKKGCFIEQTLAKGLIVDHRLNIGGVWEDA
;
A
#
# COMPACT_ATOMS: atom_id res chain seq x y z
N PRO A 1 18.07 0.95 1.57
CA PRO A 1 17.20 2.13 1.35
C PRO A 1 16.44 2.44 2.65
N PRO A 2 15.94 3.67 2.86
CA PRO A 2 15.14 4.01 4.04
C PRO A 2 13.86 3.17 4.14
N PRO A 3 13.31 2.91 5.34
CA PRO A 3 12.11 2.10 5.51
C PRO A 3 10.90 2.57 4.69
N LEU A 4 10.65 3.89 4.63
CA LEU A 4 9.54 4.44 3.83
C LEU A 4 9.71 4.22 2.32
N ALA A 5 10.94 4.11 1.82
CA ALA A 5 11.19 3.75 0.42
C ALA A 5 10.81 2.29 0.15
N LEU A 6 11.11 1.38 1.08
CA LEU A 6 10.69 -0.02 1.00
C LEU A 6 9.17 -0.16 1.12
N PHE A 7 8.56 0.59 2.03
CA PHE A 7 7.10 0.61 2.18
C PHE A 7 6.41 1.11 0.91
N THR A 8 6.90 2.20 0.31
CA THR A 8 6.39 2.72 -0.95
C THR A 8 6.50 1.67 -2.05
N ALA A 9 7.67 1.05 -2.21
CA ALA A 9 7.87 -0.02 -3.18
C ALA A 9 6.95 -1.23 -2.93
N ALA A 10 6.73 -1.60 -1.66
CA ALA A 10 5.85 -2.70 -1.29
C ALA A 10 4.38 -2.39 -1.63
N LEU A 11 3.89 -1.19 -1.30
CA LEU A 11 2.52 -0.76 -1.64
C LEU A 11 2.30 -0.75 -3.16
N THR A 12 3.21 -0.12 -3.91
CA THR A 12 3.16 -0.08 -5.38
C THR A 12 3.23 -1.49 -5.97
N GLY A 13 4.18 -2.31 -5.51
CA GLY A 13 4.39 -3.67 -5.98
C GLY A 13 3.22 -4.61 -5.67
N CYS A 14 2.60 -4.45 -4.50
CA CYS A 14 1.38 -5.18 -4.12
C CYS A 14 0.27 -4.93 -5.13
N LEU A 15 -0.04 -3.66 -5.40
CA LEU A 15 -1.09 -3.29 -6.35
C LEU A 15 -0.77 -3.78 -7.77
N MET A 16 0.46 -3.54 -8.26
CA MET A 16 0.90 -4.00 -9.59
C MET A 16 0.77 -5.51 -9.75
N THR A 17 1.09 -6.27 -8.70
CA THR A 17 0.98 -7.73 -8.69
C THR A 17 -0.48 -8.17 -8.84
N GLN A 18 -1.40 -7.53 -8.10
CA GLN A 18 -2.82 -7.85 -8.23
C GLN A 18 -3.38 -7.47 -9.60
N ILE A 19 -2.98 -6.32 -10.15
CA ILE A 19 -3.35 -5.91 -11.52
C ILE A 19 -2.94 -6.99 -12.53
N ARG A 20 -1.66 -7.43 -12.50
CA ARG A 20 -1.17 -8.45 -13.45
C ARG A 20 -1.86 -9.80 -13.24
N ALA A 21 -2.05 -10.24 -11.99
CA ALA A 21 -2.70 -11.51 -11.68
C ALA A 21 -4.17 -11.53 -12.12
N PHE A 22 -4.91 -10.45 -11.83
CA PHE A 22 -6.34 -10.39 -12.13
C PHE A 22 -6.62 -10.05 -13.59
N ALA A 23 -5.74 -9.35 -14.30
CA ALA A 23 -5.87 -9.18 -15.75
C ALA A 23 -6.01 -10.54 -16.46
N LYS A 24 -5.14 -11.50 -16.09
CA LYS A 24 -5.22 -12.88 -16.59
C LYS A 24 -6.54 -13.56 -16.22
N ARG A 25 -6.98 -13.43 -14.96
CA ARG A 25 -8.22 -14.08 -14.47
C ARG A 25 -9.47 -13.51 -15.13
N LEU A 26 -9.46 -12.22 -15.43
CA LEU A 26 -10.54 -11.47 -16.07
C LEU A 26 -10.48 -11.50 -17.60
N LYS A 27 -9.46 -12.15 -18.18
CA LYS A 27 -9.21 -12.24 -19.62
C LYS A 27 -8.97 -10.89 -20.31
N ILE A 28 -8.33 -9.96 -19.60
CA ILE A 28 -7.91 -8.66 -20.11
C ILE A 28 -6.48 -8.77 -20.64
N GLY A 29 -6.28 -8.40 -21.90
CA GLY A 29 -4.97 -8.37 -22.54
C GLY A 29 -4.13 -7.19 -22.04
N LEU A 30 -3.36 -7.40 -20.97
CA LEU A 30 -2.45 -6.40 -20.40
C LEU A 30 -1.04 -6.63 -20.94
N ARG A 31 -0.49 -5.64 -21.64
CA ARG A 31 0.90 -5.66 -22.12
C ARG A 31 1.84 -5.14 -21.04
N ASP A 32 1.54 -3.98 -20.49
CA ASP A 32 2.30 -3.40 -19.40
C ASP A 32 1.44 -2.60 -18.42
N VAL A 33 1.99 -2.35 -17.23
CA VAL A 33 1.38 -1.51 -16.20
C VAL A 33 2.46 -0.65 -15.55
N GLU A 34 2.18 0.65 -15.48
CA GLU A 34 2.95 1.62 -14.73
C GLU A 34 2.11 2.13 -13.55
N VAL A 35 2.72 2.22 -12.37
CA VAL A 35 2.10 2.81 -11.18
C VAL A 35 3.03 3.86 -10.60
N ARG A 36 2.55 5.10 -10.51
CA ARG A 36 3.27 6.22 -9.89
C ARG A 36 2.68 6.48 -8.51
N ALA A 37 3.48 6.28 -7.47
CA ALA A 37 3.06 6.45 -6.09
C ALA A 37 3.64 7.71 -5.48
N ARG A 38 2.80 8.47 -4.77
CA ARG A 38 3.17 9.59 -3.91
C ARG A 38 2.58 9.34 -2.53
N LEU A 39 3.43 9.19 -1.52
CA LEU A 39 3.02 8.98 -0.15
C LEU A 39 3.48 10.17 0.71
N HIS A 40 2.56 10.74 1.47
CA HIS A 40 2.80 11.91 2.30
C HIS A 40 2.55 11.60 3.78
N TRP A 41 3.52 11.97 4.61
CA TRP A 41 3.47 11.94 6.06
C TRP A 41 3.93 13.27 6.61
N GLU A 42 3.50 13.57 7.82
CA GLU A 42 3.97 14.71 8.61
C GLU A 42 4.50 14.23 9.96
N GLY A 43 5.30 15.08 10.60
CA GLY A 43 5.81 14.85 11.95
C GLY A 43 5.83 16.16 12.70
N GLU A 44 5.35 16.13 13.94
CA GLU A 44 5.31 17.30 14.83
C GLU A 44 6.10 17.00 16.10
N GLN A 45 6.84 17.99 16.59
CA GLN A 45 7.67 17.88 17.78
C GLN A 45 7.27 18.96 18.80
N GLU A 46 7.02 18.54 20.03
CA GLU A 46 6.75 19.45 21.15
C GLU A 46 7.99 19.58 22.04
N GLY A 47 8.61 20.76 22.03
CA GLY A 47 9.80 21.02 22.84
C GLY A 47 10.97 20.09 22.48
N ASN A 48 11.49 19.36 23.47
CA ASN A 48 12.60 18.42 23.32
C ASN A 48 12.15 16.94 23.26
N GLU A 49 10.84 16.67 23.27
CA GLU A 49 10.32 15.31 23.15
C GLU A 49 10.59 14.74 21.73
N PRO A 50 10.63 13.42 21.54
CA PRO A 50 10.63 12.83 20.20
C PRO A 50 9.40 13.28 19.38
N TYR A 51 9.57 13.43 18.08
CA TYR A 51 8.46 13.79 17.19
C TYR A 51 7.41 12.66 17.11
N VAL A 52 6.15 13.03 16.92
CA VAL A 52 5.04 12.13 16.62
C VAL A 52 4.65 12.29 15.16
N THR A 53 4.39 11.18 14.47
CA THR A 53 4.11 11.18 13.02
C THR A 53 2.67 10.83 12.70
N ASN A 54 2.14 11.41 11.61
CA ASN A 54 0.83 11.09 11.08
C ASN A 54 0.88 10.81 9.57
N PRO A 55 0.07 9.87 9.06
CA PRO A 55 -0.15 9.74 7.63
C PRO A 55 -1.06 10.88 7.14
N VAL A 56 -0.65 11.59 6.09
CA VAL A 56 -1.44 12.68 5.50
C VAL A 56 -2.26 12.16 4.32
N GLY A 57 -1.65 11.38 3.42
CA GLY A 57 -2.36 10.82 2.29
C GLY A 57 -1.46 10.15 1.26
N PHE A 58 -1.95 9.07 0.68
CA PHE A 58 -1.26 8.28 -0.34
C PHE A 58 -2.05 8.32 -1.65
N SER A 59 -1.36 8.54 -2.77
CA SER A 59 -1.94 8.60 -4.11
C SER A 59 -1.18 7.68 -5.05
N LEU A 60 -1.91 6.87 -5.81
CA LEU A 60 -1.37 5.94 -6.79
C LEU A 60 -2.07 6.18 -8.14
N ASP A 61 -1.31 6.70 -9.10
CA ASP A 61 -1.77 6.88 -10.47
C ASP A 61 -1.38 5.64 -11.28
N VAL A 62 -2.35 5.04 -11.98
CA VAL A 62 -2.17 3.79 -12.72
C VAL A 62 -2.34 4.04 -14.22
N THR A 63 -1.37 3.60 -15.01
CA THR A 63 -1.46 3.56 -16.48
C THR A 63 -1.39 2.11 -16.93
N LEU A 64 -2.35 1.70 -17.76
CA LEU A 64 -2.42 0.35 -18.32
C LEU A 64 -2.17 0.43 -19.83
N ASP A 65 -1.23 -0.38 -20.34
CA ASP A 65 -1.13 -0.63 -21.78
C ASP A 65 -2.00 -1.84 -22.14
N THR A 66 -3.18 -1.55 -22.68
CA THR A 66 -4.20 -2.54 -23.04
C THR A 66 -5.20 -1.98 -24.07
N ASP A 67 -5.79 -2.86 -24.88
CA ASP A 67 -6.88 -2.50 -25.81
C ASP A 67 -8.27 -2.71 -25.17
N ALA A 68 -8.33 -3.10 -23.89
CA ALA A 68 -9.59 -3.30 -23.19
C ALA A 68 -10.36 -1.99 -23.01
N GLY A 69 -11.69 -2.06 -23.11
CA GLY A 69 -12.57 -0.91 -22.88
C GLY A 69 -12.50 -0.38 -21.44
N ALA A 70 -12.92 0.86 -21.25
CA ALA A 70 -12.83 1.56 -19.97
C ALA A 70 -13.50 0.81 -18.80
N ASP A 71 -14.61 0.11 -19.05
CA ASP A 71 -15.33 -0.62 -18.00
C ASP A 71 -14.56 -1.86 -17.52
N ASP A 72 -13.88 -2.56 -18.42
CA ASP A 72 -13.02 -3.68 -18.03
C ASP A 72 -11.77 -3.20 -17.29
N GLN A 73 -11.20 -2.06 -17.71
CA GLN A 73 -10.08 -1.44 -16.99
C GLN A 73 -10.50 -1.04 -15.56
N ARG A 74 -11.66 -0.38 -15.39
CA ARG A 74 -12.18 -0.04 -14.05
C ARG A 74 -12.42 -1.28 -13.21
N ARG A 75 -13.06 -2.30 -13.79
CA ARG A 75 -13.32 -3.58 -13.12
C ARG A 75 -12.03 -4.27 -12.66
N LEU A 76 -10.97 -4.20 -13.47
CA LEU A 76 -9.65 -4.71 -13.13
C LEU A 76 -9.05 -3.96 -11.95
N ILE A 77 -9.06 -2.62 -11.98
CA ILE A 77 -8.52 -1.80 -10.90
C ILE A 77 -9.30 -2.02 -9.61
N ASP A 78 -10.63 -2.06 -9.66
CA ASP A 78 -11.47 -2.31 -8.48
C ASP A 78 -11.20 -3.69 -7.87
N ALA A 79 -10.99 -4.72 -8.70
CA ALA A 79 -10.59 -6.04 -8.23
C ALA A 79 -9.19 -6.00 -7.60
N ALA A 80 -8.23 -5.34 -8.24
CA ALA A 80 -6.85 -5.25 -7.77
C ALA A 80 -6.74 -4.54 -6.41
N LYS A 81 -7.47 -3.43 -6.22
CA LYS A 81 -7.53 -2.70 -4.94
C LYS A 81 -8.09 -3.54 -3.80
N LYS A 82 -9.13 -4.34 -4.09
CA LYS A 82 -9.72 -5.28 -3.13
C LYS A 82 -8.78 -6.45 -2.82
N GLY A 83 -7.93 -6.84 -3.77
CA GLY A 83 -6.96 -7.92 -3.61
C GLY A 83 -5.62 -7.49 -3.01
N CYS A 84 -5.25 -6.21 -3.02
CA CYS A 84 -3.98 -5.78 -2.48
C CYS A 84 -4.04 -5.74 -0.95
N PHE A 85 -3.32 -6.67 -0.32
CA PHE A 85 -3.27 -6.80 1.14
C PHE A 85 -2.87 -5.50 1.83
N ILE A 86 -1.87 -4.78 1.32
CA ILE A 86 -1.39 -3.53 1.95
C ILE A 86 -2.47 -2.44 1.89
N GLU A 87 -3.17 -2.28 0.76
CA GLU A 87 -4.25 -1.31 0.64
C GLU A 87 -5.43 -1.66 1.57
N GLN A 88 -5.77 -2.95 1.69
CA GLN A 88 -6.80 -3.41 2.62
C GLN A 88 -6.42 -3.22 4.09
N THR A 89 -5.13 -3.39 4.44
CA THR A 89 -4.60 -3.09 5.76
C THR A 89 -4.71 -1.60 6.08
N LEU A 90 -4.30 -0.73 5.15
CA LEU A 90 -4.35 0.72 5.32
C LEU A 90 -5.77 1.25 5.46
N ALA A 91 -6.73 0.69 4.72
CA ALA A 91 -8.12 1.15 4.72
C ALA A 91 -8.89 0.79 5.99
N LYS A 92 -8.50 -0.28 6.70
CA LYS A 92 -9.23 -0.77 7.88
C LYS A 92 -8.72 -0.22 9.19
N GLY A 93 -7.44 0.15 9.24
CA GLY A 93 -6.73 0.33 10.51
C GLY A 93 -6.54 -1.03 11.20
N LEU A 94 -5.33 -1.29 11.69
CA LEU A 94 -5.03 -2.50 12.45
C LEU A 94 -4.46 -2.10 13.80
N ILE A 95 -4.74 -2.92 14.80
CA ILE A 95 -4.05 -2.86 16.08
C ILE A 95 -2.67 -3.48 15.86
N VAL A 96 -1.63 -2.76 16.27
CA VAL A 96 -0.26 -3.24 16.29
C VAL A 96 0.12 -3.41 17.75
N ASP A 97 0.02 -4.64 18.25
CA ASP A 97 0.37 -4.97 19.63
C ASP A 97 1.89 -5.05 19.78
N HIS A 98 2.41 -4.44 20.83
CA HIS A 98 3.82 -4.54 21.18
C HIS A 98 3.99 -5.24 22.52
N ARG A 99 5.11 -5.95 22.65
CA ARG A 99 5.53 -6.54 23.91
C ARG A 99 6.99 -6.28 24.15
N LEU A 100 7.34 -6.08 25.41
CA LEU A 100 8.68 -5.83 25.87
C LEU A 100 9.17 -7.02 26.72
N ASN A 101 10.40 -7.47 26.49
CA ASN A 101 11.02 -8.49 27.33
C ASN A 101 11.83 -7.83 28.45
N ILE A 102 11.45 -8.08 29.70
CA ILE A 102 12.15 -7.60 30.88
C ILE A 102 12.48 -8.80 31.76
N GLY A 103 13.78 -9.07 31.97
CA GLY A 103 14.22 -10.17 32.82
C GLY A 103 13.76 -11.56 32.36
N GLY A 104 13.48 -11.74 31.06
CA GLY A 104 12.99 -13.00 30.51
C GLY A 104 11.47 -13.13 30.47
N VAL A 105 10.72 -12.16 31.00
CA VAL A 105 9.25 -12.11 30.96
C VAL A 105 8.80 -11.15 29.87
N TRP A 106 7.81 -11.57 29.08
CA TRP A 106 7.18 -10.70 28.08
C TRP A 106 5.96 -10.01 28.68
N GLU A 107 5.93 -8.69 28.58
CA GLU A 107 4.87 -7.82 29.08
C GLU A 107 4.33 -6.95 27.93
N ASP A 108 3.08 -6.48 28.03
CA ASP A 108 2.48 -5.59 27.02
C ASP A 108 3.15 -4.20 27.05
N ALA A 109 3.32 -3.60 25.88
CA ALA A 109 3.98 -2.29 25.70
C ALA A 109 3.25 -1.43 24.65
#